data_AF-A0A450UYT9-F1
#
_entry.id   AF-A0A450UYT9-F1
#
_cell.length_a   1.000
_cell.length_b   1.000
_cell.length_c   1.000
_cell.angle_alpha   90.00
_cell.angle_beta   90.00
_cell.angle_gamma   90.00
#
_symmetry.space_group_name_H-M   'P 1'
#
loop_
_entity.id
_entity.type
_entity.pdbx_description
1 polymer ?
#
loop_
_entity_poly.entity_id
_entity_poly.type
_entity_poly.pdbx_seq_one_letter_code
_entity_poly.pdbx_strand_id
1 'polypeptide(L)'
;MPRSLEPYQKKLSSSSFSQFYQPIRSVASEIPVLESRGDRPLKMTFDDQLKTLVFYHLEEHVSARHMLQVLEQDDFARENIAPKGGIKKSSFSEAVNSRGIEQLQSVFEKLSRKASD
;
A
#
# COMPACT_ATOMS: atom_id res chain seq x y z
N MET A 1 -8.90 17.19 26.56
CA MET A 1 -7.48 17.45 26.22
C MET A 1 -7.32 17.31 24.72
N PRO A 2 -6.94 18.35 23.96
CA PRO A 2 -6.58 18.15 22.56
C PRO A 2 -5.25 17.39 22.55
N ARG A 3 -5.22 16.21 21.93
CA ARG A 3 -3.95 15.53 21.67
C ARG A 3 -3.20 16.40 20.69
N SER A 4 -2.07 16.96 21.14
CA SER A 4 -1.10 17.57 20.24
C SER A 4 -0.75 16.52 19.19
N LEU A 5 -1.07 16.80 17.93
CA LEU A 5 -0.59 15.98 16.82
C LEU A 5 0.90 16.28 16.74
N GLU A 6 1.73 15.43 17.35
CA GLU A 6 3.17 15.50 17.11
C GLU A 6 3.38 15.50 15.59
N PRO A 7 4.24 16.39 15.06
CA PRO A 7 4.53 16.42 13.64
C PRO A 7 5.04 15.03 13.23
N TYR A 8 4.39 14.43 12.25
CA TYR A 8 4.75 13.13 11.70
C TYR A 8 6.26 13.11 11.38
N GLN A 9 7.03 12.33 12.14
CA GLN A 9 8.44 12.11 11.89
C GLN A 9 8.61 10.87 11.04
N LYS A 10 9.14 11.08 9.85
CA LYS A 10 9.31 10.06 8.82
C LYS A 10 10.35 9.03 9.26
N LYS A 11 9.98 7.75 9.31
CA LYS A 11 10.91 6.66 9.66
C LYS A 11 11.62 6.11 8.43
N LEU A 12 11.00 6.18 7.26
CA LEU A 12 11.51 5.62 6.01
C LEU A 12 11.96 6.68 5.00
N SER A 13 13.04 6.33 4.29
CA SER A 13 13.48 7.01 3.07
C SER A 13 13.01 6.26 1.82
N SER A 14 12.99 6.92 0.66
CA SER A 14 12.65 6.29 -0.62
C SER A 14 13.56 5.12 -0.97
N SER A 15 14.87 5.26 -0.72
CA SER A 15 15.83 4.19 -0.94
C SER A 15 15.53 2.98 -0.07
N SER A 16 15.32 3.19 1.24
CA SER A 16 15.01 2.11 2.19
C SER A 16 13.71 1.39 1.86
N PHE A 17 12.66 2.13 1.48
CA PHE A 17 11.38 1.54 1.08
C PHE A 17 11.52 0.70 -0.19
N SER A 18 12.26 1.22 -1.19
CA SER A 18 12.46 0.50 -2.45
C SER A 18 13.20 -0.83 -2.27
N GLN A 19 14.19 -0.86 -1.36
CA GLN A 19 14.91 -2.07 -0.97
C GLN A 19 13.97 -3.06 -0.27
N PHE A 20 13.16 -2.59 0.67
CA PHE A 20 12.17 -3.42 1.36
C PHE A 20 11.14 -4.02 0.40
N TYR A 21 10.73 -3.26 -0.61
CA TYR A 21 9.73 -3.67 -1.59
C TYR A 21 10.30 -4.50 -2.76
N GLN A 22 11.63 -4.61 -2.87
CA GLN A 22 12.29 -5.33 -3.95
C GLN A 22 11.89 -6.81 -4.06
N PRO A 23 11.77 -7.59 -2.96
CA PRO A 23 11.35 -8.98 -3.04
C PRO A 23 9.97 -9.13 -3.67
N ILE A 24 9.03 -8.25 -3.32
CA ILE A 24 7.66 -8.23 -3.89
C ILE A 24 7.72 -7.99 -5.41
N ARG A 25 8.53 -7.02 -5.86
CA ARG A 25 8.72 -6.77 -7.31
C ARG A 25 9.23 -7.99 -8.05
N SER A 26 10.08 -8.81 -7.41
CA SER A 26 10.65 -9.99 -8.04
C SER A 26 9.64 -11.11 -8.31
N VAL A 27 8.50 -11.11 -7.61
CA VAL A 27 7.41 -12.09 -7.81
C VAL A 27 6.17 -11.47 -8.45
N ALA A 28 6.20 -10.17 -8.79
CA ALA A 28 5.03 -9.42 -9.21
C ALA A 28 4.37 -9.96 -10.49
N SER A 29 5.16 -10.48 -11.43
CA SER A 29 4.66 -11.09 -12.67
C SER A 29 3.93 -12.42 -12.46
N GLU A 30 4.05 -13.04 -11.29
CA GLU A 30 3.42 -14.31 -10.95
C GLU A 30 2.11 -14.13 -10.16
N ILE A 31 1.77 -12.88 -9.79
CA ILE A 31 0.58 -12.56 -9.02
C ILE A 31 -0.60 -12.39 -9.98
N PRO A 32 -1.76 -13.02 -9.71
CA PRO A 32 -2.94 -12.83 -10.53
C PRO A 32 -3.36 -11.35 -10.57
N VAL A 33 -3.67 -10.85 -11.76
CA VAL A 33 -4.10 -9.46 -11.96
C VAL A 33 -5.46 -9.24 -11.28
N LEU A 34 -5.62 -8.09 -10.64
CA LEU A 34 -6.89 -7.71 -10.02
C LEU A 34 -7.85 -7.25 -11.10
N GLU A 35 -8.98 -7.94 -11.26
CA GLU A 35 -10.02 -7.58 -12.21
C GLU A 35 -11.12 -6.76 -11.55
N SER A 36 -11.67 -5.78 -12.27
CA SER A 36 -12.86 -5.08 -11.80
C SER A 36 -14.08 -6.01 -11.90
N ARG A 37 -14.70 -6.33 -10.76
CA ARG A 37 -15.92 -7.14 -10.71
C ARG A 37 -17.21 -6.35 -11.08
N GLY A 38 -17.09 -5.11 -11.55
CA GLY A 38 -18.23 -4.29 -12.00
C GLY A 38 -17.82 -3.19 -12.99
N ASP A 39 -18.80 -2.38 -13.42
CA ASP A 39 -18.63 -1.40 -14.52
C ASP A 39 -17.70 -0.21 -14.23
N ARG A 40 -17.23 -0.07 -12.99
CA ARG A 40 -16.35 1.05 -12.60
C ARG A 40 -14.89 0.64 -12.72
N PRO A 41 -14.04 1.43 -13.41
CA PRO A 41 -12.61 1.13 -13.48
C PRO A 41 -11.96 1.17 -12.09
N LEU A 42 -10.92 0.37 -11.92
CA LEU A 42 -10.14 0.32 -10.68
C LEU A 42 -9.50 1.69 -10.42
N LYS A 43 -9.72 2.23 -9.21
CA LYS A 43 -9.14 3.50 -8.76
C LYS A 43 -7.72 3.36 -8.20
N MET A 44 -7.32 2.15 -7.85
CA MET A 44 -5.96 1.78 -7.44
C MET A 44 -5.64 0.41 -8.03
N THR A 45 -4.38 0.17 -8.37
CA THR A 45 -3.90 -1.17 -8.70
C THR A 45 -3.63 -1.98 -7.44
N PHE A 46 -3.44 -3.29 -7.57
CA PHE A 46 -3.00 -4.11 -6.44
C PHE A 46 -1.62 -3.66 -5.91
N ASP A 47 -0.72 -3.22 -6.80
CA ASP A 47 0.60 -2.71 -6.38
C ASP A 47 0.47 -1.44 -5.54
N ASP A 48 -0.42 -0.52 -5.91
CA ASP A 48 -0.72 0.68 -5.10
C ASP A 48 -1.30 0.29 -3.73
N GLN A 49 -2.21 -0.69 -3.71
CA GLN A 49 -2.80 -1.22 -2.48
C GLN A 49 -1.71 -1.80 -1.56
N LEU A 50 -0.85 -2.67 -2.11
CA LEU A 50 0.18 -3.37 -1.35
C LEU A 50 1.24 -2.40 -0.84
N LYS A 51 1.73 -1.46 -1.66
CA LYS A 51 2.62 -0.38 -1.20
C LYS A 51 2.01 0.40 -0.05
N THR A 52 0.72 0.73 -0.16
CA THR A 52 0.02 1.47 0.88
C THR A 52 -0.06 0.68 2.18
N LEU A 53 -0.36 -0.62 2.13
CA LEU A 53 -0.40 -1.49 3.31
C LEU A 53 1.00 -1.69 3.93
N VAL A 54 2.02 -1.92 3.11
CA VAL A 54 3.41 -2.04 3.57
C VAL A 54 3.84 -0.75 4.27
N PHE A 55 3.64 0.39 3.63
CA PHE A 55 3.97 1.70 4.21
C PHE A 55 3.16 1.97 5.48
N TYR A 56 1.87 1.63 5.49
CA TYR A 56 1.00 1.74 6.66
C TYR A 56 1.61 1.06 7.89
N HIS A 57 2.11 -0.17 7.71
CA HIS A 57 2.67 -0.96 8.79
C HIS A 57 4.10 -0.54 9.17
N LEU A 58 4.95 -0.16 8.21
CA LEU A 58 6.32 0.26 8.51
C LEU A 58 6.40 1.60 9.24
N GLU A 59 5.51 2.54 8.93
CA GLU A 59 5.42 3.84 9.61
C GLU A 59 4.51 3.80 10.85
N GLU A 60 4.02 2.62 11.23
CA GLU A 60 3.16 2.40 12.40
C GLU A 60 1.92 3.31 12.43
N HIS A 61 1.31 3.54 11.27
CA HIS A 61 0.11 4.35 11.19
C HIS A 61 -1.03 3.70 11.99
N VAL A 62 -1.71 4.54 12.77
CA VAL A 62 -2.77 4.10 13.70
C VAL A 62 -4.18 4.09 13.09
N SER A 63 -4.40 4.72 11.94
CA SER A 63 -5.71 4.69 11.29
C SER A 63 -5.66 4.92 9.78
N ALA A 64 -6.63 4.34 9.07
CA ALA A 64 -6.85 4.59 7.64
C ALA A 64 -7.03 6.08 7.31
N ARG A 65 -7.65 6.87 8.21
CA ARG A 65 -7.82 8.32 8.00
C ARG A 65 -6.48 9.04 8.07
N HIS A 66 -5.65 8.68 9.04
CA HIS A 66 -4.30 9.22 9.16
C HIS A 66 -3.47 8.87 7.91
N MET A 67 -3.55 7.62 7.45
CA MET A 67 -2.87 7.19 6.23
C MET A 67 -3.30 7.99 5.00
N LEU A 68 -4.61 8.23 4.81
CA LEU A 68 -5.11 9.04 3.70
C LEU A 68 -4.57 10.47 3.73
N GLN A 69 -4.48 11.07 4.91
CA GLN A 69 -3.89 12.40 5.07
C GLN A 69 -2.40 12.39 4.68
N VAL A 70 -1.66 11.36 5.08
CA VAL A 70 -0.24 11.21 4.76
C VAL A 70 -0.03 11.02 3.26
N LEU A 71 -0.84 10.18 2.59
CA LEU A 71 -0.79 10.02 1.14
C LEU A 71 -1.02 11.33 0.35
N GLU A 72 -1.75 12.28 0.94
CA GLU A 72 -2.02 13.58 0.33
C GLU A 72 -0.93 14.61 0.67
N GLN A 73 -0.51 14.69 1.93
CA GLN A 73 0.31 15.78 2.46
C GLN A 73 1.80 15.49 2.43
N ASP A 74 2.22 14.23 2.54
CA ASP A 74 3.64 13.87 2.53
C ASP A 74 4.15 13.66 1.10
N ASP A 75 5.21 14.36 0.72
CA ASP A 75 5.73 14.34 -0.66
C ASP A 75 6.21 12.95 -1.08
N PHE A 76 6.86 12.21 -0.18
CA PHE A 76 7.30 10.84 -0.47
C PHE A 76 6.11 9.92 -0.68
N ALA A 77 5.12 9.97 0.22
CA ALA A 77 3.93 9.14 0.13
C ALA A 77 3.16 9.45 -1.16
N ARG A 78 3.02 10.73 -1.52
CA ARG A 78 2.37 11.18 -2.75
C ARG A 78 3.07 10.68 -4.01
N GLU A 79 4.40 10.67 -4.02
CA GLU A 79 5.21 10.31 -5.18
C GLU A 79 5.43 8.80 -5.33
N ASN A 80 5.54 8.06 -4.22
CA ASN A 80 6.03 6.68 -4.23
C ASN A 80 4.97 5.65 -3.81
N ILE A 81 3.93 6.07 -3.06
CA ILE A 81 2.96 5.17 -2.43
C ILE A 81 1.54 5.39 -2.97
N ALA A 82 1.13 6.65 -3.12
CA ALA A 82 -0.22 7.00 -3.54
C ALA A 82 -0.49 6.58 -5.00
N PRO A 83 -1.71 6.09 -5.31
CA PRO A 83 -2.09 5.84 -6.70
C PRO A 83 -2.10 7.16 -7.49
N LYS A 84 -1.88 7.05 -8.81
CA LYS A 84 -1.90 8.21 -9.71
C LYS A 84 -3.22 8.97 -9.59
N GLY A 85 -3.14 10.27 -9.30
CA GLY A 85 -4.31 11.13 -9.10
C GLY A 85 -4.90 11.09 -7.68
N GLY A 86 -4.23 10.41 -6.75
CA GLY A 86 -4.66 10.29 -5.35
C GLY A 86 -5.83 9.33 -5.16
N ILE A 87 -6.31 9.22 -3.92
CA ILE A 87 -7.42 8.33 -3.59
C ILE A 87 -8.36 8.92 -2.55
N LYS A 88 -9.67 8.76 -2.81
CA LYS A 88 -10.72 9.12 -1.86
C LYS A 88 -10.92 8.02 -0.83
N LYS A 89 -11.33 8.43 0.38
CA LYS A 89 -11.57 7.53 1.52
C LYS A 89 -12.45 6.32 1.20
N SER A 90 -13.57 6.52 0.50
CA SER A 90 -14.48 5.43 0.14
C SER A 90 -13.82 4.39 -0.75
N SER A 91 -13.10 4.81 -1.79
CA SER A 91 -12.36 3.92 -2.68
C SER A 91 -11.21 3.21 -1.96
N PHE A 92 -10.54 3.91 -1.04
CA PHE A 92 -9.48 3.30 -0.22
C PHE A 92 -10.04 2.19 0.67
N SER A 93 -11.10 2.50 1.43
CA SER A 93 -11.77 1.52 2.30
C SER A 93 -12.32 0.34 1.52
N GLU A 94 -12.89 0.55 0.34
CA GLU A 94 -13.36 -0.54 -0.52
C GLU A 94 -12.21 -1.45 -0.92
N ALA A 95 -11.13 -0.91 -1.48
CA ALA A 95 -10.02 -1.73 -1.94
C ALA A 95 -9.36 -2.52 -0.82
N VAL A 96 -9.16 -1.91 0.35
CA VAL A 96 -8.55 -2.60 1.51
C VAL A 96 -9.46 -3.71 2.07
N ASN A 97 -10.78 -3.50 2.11
CA ASN A 97 -11.69 -4.41 2.79
C ASN A 97 -12.28 -5.50 1.89
N SER A 98 -12.39 -5.27 0.59
CA SER A 98 -13.09 -6.19 -0.33
C SER A 98 -12.22 -6.75 -1.44
N ARG A 99 -10.96 -6.32 -1.58
CA ARG A 99 -10.10 -6.66 -2.71
C ARG A 99 -8.71 -7.09 -2.26
N GLY A 100 -8.04 -7.88 -3.09
CA GLY A 100 -6.62 -8.16 -2.91
C GLY A 100 -6.27 -9.36 -2.04
N ILE A 101 -7.23 -10.04 -1.39
CA ILE A 101 -6.93 -11.17 -0.49
C ILE A 101 -6.25 -12.32 -1.23
N GLU A 102 -6.79 -12.74 -2.37
CA GLU A 102 -6.20 -13.81 -3.20
C GLU A 102 -4.79 -13.41 -3.68
N GLN A 103 -4.60 -12.16 -4.07
CA GLN A 103 -3.30 -11.62 -4.47
C GLN A 103 -2.31 -11.58 -3.30
N LEU A 104 -2.74 -11.15 -2.11
CA LEU A 104 -1.91 -11.14 -0.90
C LEU A 104 -1.46 -12.55 -0.50
N GLN A 105 -2.36 -13.53 -0.59
CA GLN A 105 -2.03 -14.93 -0.36
C GLN A 105 -0.98 -15.41 -1.37
N SER A 106 -1.17 -15.12 -2.66
CA SER A 106 -0.19 -15.46 -3.70
C SER A 106 1.18 -14.82 -3.44
N VAL A 107 1.22 -13.53 -3.08
CA VAL A 107 2.47 -12.83 -2.69
C VAL A 107 3.16 -13.57 -1.54
N PHE A 108 2.42 -13.88 -0.48
CA PHE A 108 2.97 -14.55 0.70
C PHE A 108 3.54 -15.93 0.35
N GLU A 109 2.80 -16.75 -0.39
CA GLU A 109 3.23 -18.09 -0.80
C GLU A 109 4.51 -18.04 -1.65
N LYS A 110 4.58 -17.12 -2.63
CA LYS A 110 5.73 -16.97 -3.52
C LYS A 110 6.96 -16.48 -2.78
N LEU A 111 6.82 -15.46 -1.93
CA LEU A 111 7.92 -14.95 -1.13
C LEU A 111 8.42 -15.98 -0.11
N SER A 112 7.51 -16.72 0.53
CA SER A 112 7.87 -17.74 1.52
C SER A 112 8.67 -18.89 0.91
N ARG A 113 8.29 -19.35 -0.29
CA ARG A 113 9.07 -20.37 -1.03
C ARG A 113 10.47 -19.85 -1.35
N LYS A 114 10.58 -18.65 -1.91
CA LYS A 114 11.86 -18.03 -2.27
C LYS A 114 12.78 -17.77 -1.07
N ALA A 115 12.23 -17.56 0.11
CA ALA A 115 13.01 -17.41 1.34
C ALA A 115 13.41 -18.74 2.00
N SER A 116 12.79 -19.84 1.57
CA SER A 116 13.09 -21.20 2.07
C SER A 116 14.11 -21.95 1.20
N ASP A 117 14.40 -21.43 0.00
CA ASP A 117 15.44 -21.89 -0.92
C ASP A 117 16.80 -21.22 -0.61
#